data_AF-G0R198-F1
#
_entry.id   AF-G0R198-F1
#
_cell.length_a   1.000
_cell.length_b   1.000
_cell.length_c   1.000
_cell.angle_alpha   90.00
_cell.angle_beta   90.00
_cell.angle_gamma   90.00
#
_symmetry.space_group_name_H-M   'P 1'
#
loop_
_entity.id
_entity.type
_entity.pdbx_description
1 polymer ?
#
loop_
_entity_poly.entity_id
_entity_poly.type
_entity_poly.pdbx_seq_one_letter_code
_entity_poly.pdbx_strand_id
1 'polypeptide(L)'
;MDYFYTIDKSGLIVIWKWVDDYLSEQYKHQKNFNQFKKGQKINLQLQENEEEEQEYINESQYLTEFENKVEKGRFIQQKKEIFKGGRLKSCEYHIQTQTIILGFKTGSYSLYRLETPESLTEIQTFGITNSRINTLAVNPSGSWIAMGINKIGQLLVWEWRSQTYILDQQCLSNDCNVVTYSEDCLTIASGGMDGKVRLWDAKTHFCFSTFNEHDSKVTGITFTSRANTVITSSLDGTCRAFDTLRYKCFRVLKPNINTQLNCVAVDQSGELVCAGAIDPYNIYLWNLQTGNLLETISGHEAPISCLKFYGERLFSGSWDKNLRMHEIYTRKLNSEVLSHNAEITALDIRRDGKEYCVATIKGEIYLWNSENNSVVGILDCKRDLEYGRNDNDRTKNTYKYFKSISYSIDGDYILAGGNSKFVCLYELRHRIMIRKFSISNNRSLDGVLNKLNSKFIKEGVDIQNEIDDFDDSDYEQRKDHVLPGAKNFDVSKRTMKQQVESRCISFSPSEDNWVCATSEGVLVFGQAINKYFNPYELDENITVGNVMKAFEEKQYSKGIIIALQLNNKELLEQAYLNIPYNKYSLSVKLFLKYIWKIQFYLQVIYQKKIKKFNIILCGLNLFYLSMNIF
;
A
#
# COMPACT_ATOMS: atom_id res chain seq x y z
N MET A 1 9.29 29.80 -33.77
CA MET A 1 8.42 28.63 -33.99
C MET A 1 7.23 29.12 -34.77
N ASP A 2 7.18 28.83 -36.08
CA ASP A 2 6.15 29.38 -36.95
C ASP A 2 4.87 28.53 -36.92
N TYR A 3 4.83 27.48 -36.10
CA TYR A 3 3.74 26.52 -36.01
C TYR A 3 3.34 26.29 -34.56
N PHE A 4 2.04 26.18 -34.31
CA PHE A 4 1.43 25.86 -33.02
C PHE A 4 0.35 24.78 -33.19
N TYR A 5 0.27 23.82 -32.26
CA TYR A 5 -0.65 22.69 -32.33
C TYR A 5 -1.67 22.77 -31.20
N THR A 6 -2.95 22.67 -31.52
CA THR A 6 -4.01 22.54 -30.51
C THR A 6 -4.72 21.21 -30.68
N ILE A 7 -4.95 20.51 -29.57
CA ILE A 7 -5.64 19.23 -29.56
C ILE A 7 -6.90 19.36 -28.71
N ASP A 8 -8.04 19.01 -29.30
CA ASP A 8 -9.34 19.00 -28.61
C ASP A 8 -9.65 17.62 -28.01
N LYS A 9 -10.52 17.59 -26.99
CA LYS A 9 -11.05 16.35 -26.36
C LYS A 9 -11.69 15.39 -27.37
N SER A 10 -12.18 15.90 -28.51
CA SER A 10 -12.74 15.09 -29.60
C SER A 10 -11.70 14.31 -30.41
N GLY A 11 -10.39 14.52 -30.17
CA GLY A 11 -9.33 13.93 -30.99
C GLY A 11 -8.91 14.82 -32.16
N LEU A 12 -9.38 16.06 -32.22
CA LEU A 12 -9.15 16.96 -33.33
C LEU A 12 -7.89 17.77 -33.10
N ILE A 13 -6.90 17.61 -33.98
CA ILE A 13 -5.68 18.41 -34.00
C ILE A 13 -5.80 19.52 -35.04
N VAL A 14 -5.51 20.75 -34.62
CA VAL A 14 -5.42 21.91 -35.50
C VAL A 14 -3.98 22.38 -35.52
N ILE A 15 -3.44 22.50 -36.73
CA ILE A 15 -2.12 23.05 -36.99
C ILE A 15 -2.30 24.51 -37.38
N TRP A 16 -1.72 25.39 -36.58
CA TRP A 16 -1.74 26.83 -36.77
C TRP A 16 -0.37 27.29 -37.27
N LYS A 17 -0.35 28.12 -38.30
CA LYS A 17 0.87 28.75 -38.81
C LYS A 17 0.85 30.23 -38.48
N TRP A 18 1.92 30.73 -37.90
CA TRP A 18 2.11 32.15 -37.64
C TRP A 18 2.45 32.87 -38.95
N VAL A 19 1.77 33.98 -39.19
CA VAL A 19 1.98 34.84 -40.36
C VAL A 19 2.10 36.28 -39.90
N ASP A 20 3.19 36.94 -40.28
CA ASP A 20 3.39 38.38 -40.08
C ASP A 20 2.34 39.19 -40.84
N ASP A 21 1.67 40.11 -40.15
CA ASP A 21 0.61 40.89 -40.78
C ASP A 21 1.14 41.90 -41.81
N TYR A 22 2.38 42.40 -41.63
CA TYR A 22 3.07 43.30 -42.57
C TYR A 22 3.34 42.66 -43.95
N LEU A 23 3.53 41.34 -44.02
CA LEU A 23 3.67 40.62 -45.29
C LEU A 23 2.31 40.31 -45.93
N SER A 24 1.23 40.29 -45.15
CA SER A 24 -0.11 39.90 -45.62
C SER A 24 -0.85 41.02 -46.38
N GLU A 25 -0.50 42.29 -46.17
CA GLU A 25 -1.07 43.42 -46.91
C GLU A 25 -0.66 43.44 -48.39
N GLN A 26 0.56 42.99 -48.71
CA GLN A 26 0.99 42.81 -50.11
C GLN A 26 0.20 41.69 -50.83
N TYR A 27 -0.27 40.67 -50.10
CA TYR A 27 -1.08 39.58 -50.66
C TYR A 27 -2.59 39.90 -50.75
N LYS A 28 -3.13 40.76 -49.87
CA LYS A 28 -4.54 41.20 -49.96
C LYS A 28 -4.83 42.02 -51.22
N HIS A 29 -3.84 42.71 -51.78
CA HIS A 29 -4.00 43.45 -53.04
C HIS A 29 -4.16 42.55 -54.30
N GLN A 30 -3.84 41.26 -54.24
CA GLN A 30 -4.00 40.36 -55.40
C GLN A 30 -5.29 39.53 -55.40
N LYS A 31 -6.01 39.40 -54.26
CA LYS A 31 -7.23 38.57 -54.18
C LYS A 31 -8.55 39.35 -54.15
N ASN A 32 -8.51 40.68 -54.05
CA ASN A 32 -9.72 41.52 -54.03
C ASN A 32 -10.16 42.03 -55.42
N PHE A 33 -10.09 41.17 -56.43
CA PHE A 33 -10.87 41.29 -57.66
C PHE A 33 -11.59 39.96 -57.87
N ASN A 34 -12.69 39.76 -57.14
CA ASN A 34 -13.84 38.90 -57.44
C ASN A 34 -14.43 38.34 -56.13
N GLN A 35 -15.30 39.12 -55.49
CA GLN A 35 -16.71 38.74 -55.26
C GLN A 35 -17.38 39.75 -54.33
N PHE A 36 -18.43 40.36 -54.88
CA PHE A 36 -19.33 41.27 -54.21
C PHE A 36 -20.43 40.51 -53.43
N LYS A 37 -20.92 41.18 -52.37
CA LYS A 37 -22.28 41.18 -51.80
C LYS A 37 -22.74 40.04 -50.88
N LYS A 38 -22.93 40.37 -49.60
CA LYS A 38 -24.23 40.65 -48.90
C LYS A 38 -23.94 40.87 -47.40
N GLY A 39 -24.25 42.04 -46.84
CA GLY A 39 -25.38 42.26 -45.90
C GLY A 39 -24.96 41.91 -44.46
N GLN A 40 -25.12 42.68 -43.39
CA GLN A 40 -25.90 43.86 -43.01
C GLN A 40 -25.07 44.61 -41.95
N LYS A 41 -24.99 45.94 -42.02
CA LYS A 41 -24.50 46.78 -40.92
C LYS A 41 -25.64 46.98 -39.91
N ILE A 42 -25.41 46.63 -38.66
CA ILE A 42 -26.18 47.17 -37.53
C ILE A 42 -25.25 48.16 -36.83
N ASN A 43 -25.62 49.44 -36.92
CA ASN A 43 -25.02 50.53 -36.17
C ASN A 43 -25.41 50.40 -34.70
N LEU A 44 -24.42 50.41 -33.81
CA LEU A 44 -24.59 50.85 -32.43
C LEU A 44 -23.70 52.07 -32.24
N GLN A 45 -24.34 53.24 -32.22
CA GLN A 45 -23.76 54.49 -31.76
C GLN A 45 -23.59 54.40 -30.24
N LEU A 46 -22.36 54.55 -29.76
CA LEU A 46 -22.10 54.98 -28.39
C LEU A 46 -21.29 56.27 -28.48
N GLN A 47 -21.82 57.26 -27.77
CA GLN A 47 -21.43 58.66 -27.79
C GLN A 47 -20.03 58.84 -27.19
N GLU A 48 -19.26 59.70 -27.86
CA GLU A 48 -18.03 60.30 -27.35
C GLU A 48 -18.33 61.02 -26.04
N ASN A 49 -17.50 60.78 -25.01
CA ASN A 49 -17.28 61.74 -23.93
C ASN A 49 -15.93 61.49 -23.26
N GLU A 50 -15.17 62.57 -23.24
CA GLU A 50 -14.18 63.02 -22.26
C GLU A 50 -12.79 62.37 -22.22
N GLU A 51 -11.82 63.26 -22.48
CA GLU A 51 -10.37 63.08 -22.47
C GLU A 51 -9.88 62.82 -21.04
N GLU A 52 -9.49 61.58 -20.75
CA GLU A 52 -8.55 61.28 -19.67
C GLU A 52 -7.20 60.91 -20.32
N GLU A 53 -6.22 61.81 -20.21
CA GLU A 53 -4.82 61.50 -20.50
C GLU A 53 -4.31 60.48 -19.48
N GLN A 54 -4.53 59.20 -19.77
CA GLN A 54 -3.82 58.11 -19.11
C GLN A 54 -2.43 58.02 -19.77
N GLU A 55 -1.38 58.27 -18.99
CA GLU A 55 -0.01 57.92 -19.36
C GLU A 55 0.04 56.43 -19.70
N TYR A 56 0.02 56.10 -21.00
CA TYR A 56 0.24 54.75 -21.48
C TYR A 56 1.67 54.35 -21.12
N ILE A 57 1.82 53.63 -20.01
CA ILE A 57 3.01 52.84 -19.75
C ILE A 57 3.11 51.87 -20.92
N ASN A 58 4.18 52.00 -21.72
CA ASN A 58 4.45 51.12 -22.84
C ASN A 58 4.68 49.69 -22.32
N GLU A 59 3.61 48.89 -22.23
CA GLU A 59 3.66 47.48 -21.82
C GLU A 59 4.61 46.66 -22.71
N SER A 60 4.89 47.14 -23.94
CA SER A 60 5.89 46.64 -24.90
C SER A 60 7.31 46.48 -24.35
N GLN A 61 7.68 47.21 -23.29
CA GLN A 61 9.00 47.09 -22.65
C GLN A 61 9.12 45.86 -21.72
N TYR A 62 8.02 45.26 -21.30
CA TYR A 62 8.00 44.10 -20.41
C TYR A 62 7.79 42.77 -21.14
N LEU A 63 7.53 42.82 -22.44
CA LEU A 63 7.28 41.65 -23.29
C LEU A 63 8.61 41.01 -23.72
N THR A 64 8.68 39.69 -23.60
CA THR A 64 9.79 38.89 -24.16
C THR A 64 9.84 39.02 -25.68
N GLU A 65 11.01 38.76 -26.29
CA GLU A 65 11.17 38.80 -27.76
C GLU A 65 10.14 37.94 -28.51
N PHE A 66 9.69 36.84 -27.88
CA PHE A 66 8.63 35.99 -28.42
C PHE A 66 7.28 36.69 -28.42
N GLU A 67 6.90 37.33 -27.31
CA GLU A 67 5.60 37.99 -27.21
C GLU A 67 5.52 39.23 -28.12
N ASN A 68 6.62 40.00 -28.20
CA ASN A 68 6.77 41.08 -29.18
C ASN A 68 6.69 40.60 -30.65
N LYS A 69 7.01 39.32 -30.92
CA LYS A 69 6.85 38.71 -32.24
C LYS A 69 5.41 38.25 -32.45
N VAL A 70 4.76 37.66 -31.45
CA VAL A 70 3.36 37.22 -31.53
C VAL A 70 2.43 38.42 -31.76
N GLU A 71 2.69 39.56 -31.13
CA GLU A 71 1.88 40.78 -31.29
C GLU A 71 1.88 41.31 -32.73
N LYS A 72 2.96 41.08 -33.50
CA LYS A 72 3.14 41.58 -34.88
C LYS A 72 2.49 40.70 -35.96
N GLY A 73 1.88 39.59 -35.59
CA GLY A 73 1.30 38.65 -36.55
C GLY A 73 0.11 37.90 -36.01
N ARG A 74 -0.50 37.07 -36.86
CA ARG A 74 -1.66 36.26 -36.51
C ARG A 74 -1.44 34.80 -36.87
N PHE A 75 -2.04 33.92 -36.09
CA PHE A 75 -2.06 32.49 -36.37
C PHE A 75 -3.21 32.16 -37.33
N ILE A 76 -2.87 31.56 -38.46
CA ILE A 76 -3.83 31.09 -39.45
C ILE A 76 -3.92 29.57 -39.36
N GLN A 77 -5.15 29.04 -39.35
CA GLN A 77 -5.38 27.61 -39.41
C GLN A 77 -4.92 27.06 -40.76
N GLN A 78 -3.99 26.12 -40.75
CA GLN A 78 -3.48 25.47 -41.95
C GLN A 78 -4.12 24.11 -42.20
N LYS A 79 -4.15 23.25 -41.18
CA LYS A 79 -4.59 21.85 -41.31
C LYS A 79 -5.41 21.41 -40.12
N LYS A 80 -6.35 20.51 -40.38
CA LYS A 80 -7.20 19.88 -39.37
C LYS A 80 -7.22 18.39 -39.62
N GLU A 81 -6.79 17.61 -38.64
CA GLU A 81 -6.83 16.16 -38.66
C GLU A 81 -7.56 15.65 -37.42
N ILE A 82 -8.16 14.46 -37.52
CA ILE A 82 -8.84 13.81 -36.40
C ILE A 82 -8.13 12.50 -36.13
N PHE A 83 -7.68 12.33 -34.89
CA PHE A 83 -7.08 11.10 -34.41
C PHE A 83 -8.11 9.98 -34.37
N LYS A 84 -7.67 8.79 -34.78
CA LYS A 84 -8.44 7.57 -34.63
C LYS A 84 -8.31 7.10 -33.18
N GLY A 85 -9.43 6.82 -32.49
CA GLY A 85 -9.39 6.32 -31.11
C GLY A 85 -10.45 6.90 -30.16
N GLY A 86 -11.29 7.82 -30.64
CA GLY A 86 -12.39 8.37 -29.85
C GLY A 86 -11.97 9.57 -29.02
N ARG A 87 -12.60 9.75 -27.84
CA ARG A 87 -12.37 10.93 -27.00
C ARG A 87 -11.04 10.83 -26.24
N LEU A 88 -10.24 11.88 -26.33
CA LEU A 88 -8.99 12.03 -25.61
C LEU A 88 -9.22 12.41 -24.16
N LYS A 89 -8.32 11.94 -23.29
CA LYS A 89 -8.26 12.34 -21.88
C LYS A 89 -6.92 12.95 -21.50
N SER A 90 -5.83 12.39 -22.01
CA SER A 90 -4.47 12.84 -21.75
C SER A 90 -3.67 12.91 -23.05
N CYS A 91 -2.71 13.83 -23.10
CA CYS A 91 -1.81 14.03 -24.22
C CYS A 91 -0.46 14.47 -23.67
N GLU A 92 0.63 13.95 -24.24
CA GLU A 92 1.99 14.30 -23.87
C GLU A 92 2.83 14.44 -25.15
N TYR A 93 3.74 15.41 -25.19
CA TYR A 93 4.61 15.66 -26.34
C TYR A 93 6.08 15.60 -25.95
N HIS A 94 6.84 14.73 -26.60
CA HIS A 94 8.27 14.63 -26.38
C HIS A 94 9.04 15.37 -27.49
N ILE A 95 9.74 16.43 -27.10
CA ILE A 95 10.34 17.39 -28.04
C ILE A 95 11.51 16.80 -28.85
N GLN A 96 12.36 15.97 -28.23
CA GLN A 96 13.58 15.49 -28.88
C GLN A 96 13.30 14.46 -29.98
N THR A 97 12.28 13.62 -29.78
CA THR A 97 11.85 12.62 -30.78
C THR A 97 10.73 13.12 -31.67
N GLN A 98 10.20 14.31 -31.39
CA GLN A 98 9.04 14.91 -32.07
C GLN A 98 7.84 13.94 -32.07
N THR A 99 7.59 13.28 -30.94
CA THR A 99 6.51 12.30 -30.82
C THR A 99 5.39 12.80 -29.92
N ILE A 100 4.15 12.65 -30.39
CA ILE A 100 2.93 12.93 -29.63
C ILE A 100 2.36 11.61 -29.13
N ILE A 101 2.01 11.55 -27.84
CA ILE A 101 1.38 10.40 -27.22
C ILE A 101 0.00 10.82 -26.73
N LEU A 102 -0.98 10.00 -27.03
CA LEU A 102 -2.39 10.27 -26.78
C LEU A 102 -2.99 9.14 -25.97
N GLY A 103 -3.71 9.49 -24.91
CA GLY A 103 -4.42 8.57 -24.04
C GLY A 103 -5.92 8.78 -24.19
N PHE A 104 -6.63 7.72 -24.61
CA PHE A 104 -8.06 7.76 -24.86
C PHE A 104 -8.87 7.32 -23.63
N LYS A 105 -10.15 7.73 -23.61
CA LYS A 105 -11.12 7.31 -22.59
C LYS A 105 -11.49 5.83 -22.68
N THR A 106 -11.39 5.25 -23.87
CA THR A 106 -11.58 3.82 -24.13
C THR A 106 -10.50 2.95 -23.49
N GLY A 107 -9.36 3.53 -23.10
CA GLY A 107 -8.20 2.82 -22.56
C GLY A 107 -7.20 2.35 -23.62
N SER A 108 -7.36 2.80 -24.87
CA SER A 108 -6.32 2.77 -25.88
C SER A 108 -5.37 3.95 -25.75
N TYR A 109 -4.13 3.77 -26.18
CA TYR A 109 -3.20 4.86 -26.43
C TYR A 109 -2.77 4.85 -27.90
N SER A 110 -2.39 6.01 -28.43
CA SER A 110 -1.77 6.13 -29.75
C SER A 110 -0.52 6.99 -29.69
N LEU A 111 0.45 6.63 -30.54
CA LEU A 111 1.73 7.29 -30.67
C LEU A 111 1.86 7.78 -32.11
N TYR A 112 2.11 9.08 -32.24
CA TYR A 112 2.31 9.74 -33.52
C TYR A 112 3.69 10.39 -33.56
N ARG A 113 4.27 10.46 -34.76
CA ARG A 113 5.49 11.21 -35.04
C ARG A 113 5.18 12.40 -35.93
N LEU A 114 5.77 13.53 -35.59
CA LEU A 114 5.83 14.70 -36.44
C LEU A 114 7.10 14.59 -37.30
N GLU A 115 6.93 14.26 -38.58
CA GLU A 115 8.05 14.20 -39.54
C GLU A 115 8.32 15.57 -40.16
N THR A 116 7.25 16.30 -40.45
CA THR A 116 7.27 17.72 -40.80
C THR A 116 6.22 18.42 -39.96
N PRO A 117 6.26 19.77 -39.85
CA PRO A 117 5.25 20.50 -39.10
C PRO A 117 3.80 20.25 -39.60
N GLU A 118 3.66 19.75 -40.82
CA GLU A 118 2.38 19.59 -41.52
C GLU A 118 1.99 18.11 -41.73
N SER A 119 2.91 17.16 -41.50
CA SER A 119 2.70 15.72 -41.69
C SER A 119 2.84 14.94 -40.40
N LEU A 120 1.78 14.24 -40.05
CA LEU A 120 1.66 13.51 -38.79
C LEU A 120 1.50 12.02 -39.12
N THR A 121 2.47 11.20 -38.71
CA THR A 121 2.51 9.76 -39.03
C THR A 121 2.17 8.94 -37.79
N GLU A 122 1.27 7.98 -37.93
CA GLU A 122 0.90 7.06 -36.85
C GLU A 122 1.97 5.98 -36.72
N ILE A 123 2.60 5.90 -35.55
CA ILE A 123 3.56 4.82 -35.26
C ILE A 123 2.79 3.58 -34.79
N GLN A 124 1.92 3.75 -33.79
CA GLN A 124 1.18 2.64 -33.18
C GLN A 124 -0.07 3.14 -32.47
N THR A 125 -1.07 2.27 -32.40
CA THR A 125 -2.25 2.41 -31.55
C THR A 125 -2.51 1.07 -30.88
N PHE A 126 -2.64 1.07 -29.55
CA PHE A 126 -2.80 -0.16 -28.78
C PHE A 126 -3.80 0.01 -27.64
N GLY A 127 -4.68 -0.98 -27.48
CA GLY A 127 -5.65 -1.06 -26.39
C GLY A 127 -5.06 -1.76 -25.19
N ILE A 128 -4.80 -1.03 -24.10
CA ILE A 128 -4.21 -1.61 -22.88
C ILE A 128 -5.31 -2.10 -21.95
N THR A 129 -6.28 -1.24 -21.67
CA THR A 129 -7.36 -1.54 -20.74
C THR A 129 -8.70 -1.09 -21.29
N ASN A 130 -9.77 -1.50 -20.61
CA ASN A 130 -11.13 -1.02 -20.91
C ASN A 130 -11.50 0.23 -20.10
N SER A 131 -10.51 0.93 -19.54
CA SER A 131 -10.70 2.10 -18.69
C SER A 131 -9.85 3.26 -19.17
N ARG A 132 -10.36 4.48 -18.96
CA ARG A 132 -9.69 5.71 -19.38
C ARG A 132 -8.26 5.84 -18.85
N ILE A 133 -7.34 6.26 -19.74
CA ILE A 133 -5.98 6.64 -19.37
C ILE A 133 -6.01 8.09 -18.88
N ASN A 134 -5.82 8.28 -17.57
CA ASN A 134 -5.95 9.57 -16.91
C ASN A 134 -4.73 10.46 -17.11
N THR A 135 -3.54 9.87 -17.07
CA THR A 135 -2.27 10.59 -17.15
C THR A 135 -1.29 9.82 -18.02
N LEU A 136 -0.45 10.57 -18.71
CA LEU A 136 0.65 10.10 -19.54
C LEU A 136 1.89 10.90 -19.15
N ALA A 137 3.04 10.23 -19.12
CA ALA A 137 4.33 10.87 -18.97
C ALA A 137 5.38 10.12 -19.80
N VAL A 138 6.37 10.84 -20.30
CA VAL A 138 7.45 10.25 -21.11
C VAL A 138 8.77 10.45 -20.39
N ASN A 139 9.64 9.45 -20.45
CA ASN A 139 10.99 9.63 -19.92
C ASN A 139 11.78 10.65 -20.77
N PRO A 140 12.82 11.29 -20.21
CA PRO A 140 13.60 12.29 -20.94
C PRO A 140 14.31 11.78 -22.21
N SER A 141 14.49 10.45 -22.36
CA SER A 141 15.06 9.86 -23.57
C SER A 141 14.02 9.56 -24.66
N GLY A 142 12.72 9.66 -24.34
CA GLY A 142 11.63 9.31 -25.25
C GLY A 142 11.44 7.82 -25.50
N SER A 143 12.05 6.92 -24.73
CA SER A 143 11.92 5.46 -24.90
C SER A 143 10.76 4.84 -24.12
N TRP A 144 10.41 5.41 -22.96
CA TRP A 144 9.42 4.84 -22.05
C TRP A 144 8.25 5.78 -21.86
N ILE A 145 7.05 5.20 -21.83
CA ILE A 145 5.79 5.89 -21.63
C ILE A 145 5.17 5.35 -20.34
N ALA A 146 5.03 6.21 -19.35
CA ALA A 146 4.27 5.90 -18.14
C ALA A 146 2.81 6.29 -18.35
N MET A 147 1.88 5.40 -17.98
CA MET A 147 0.45 5.66 -18.08
C MET A 147 -0.21 5.33 -16.74
N GLY A 148 -1.10 6.22 -16.29
CA GLY A 148 -1.83 6.06 -15.03
C GLY A 148 -3.32 5.93 -15.28
N ILE A 149 -3.91 4.88 -14.70
CA ILE A 149 -5.32 4.54 -14.82
C ILE A 149 -5.95 4.61 -13.42
N ASN A 150 -6.81 5.60 -13.19
CA ASN A 150 -7.34 5.87 -11.86
C ASN A 150 -8.34 4.78 -11.42
N LYS A 151 -9.31 4.41 -12.27
CA LYS A 151 -10.43 3.53 -11.90
C LYS A 151 -9.98 2.16 -11.35
N ILE A 152 -8.90 1.62 -11.90
CA ILE A 152 -8.34 0.31 -11.54
C ILE A 152 -7.12 0.48 -10.59
N GLY A 153 -6.63 1.70 -10.40
CA GLY A 153 -5.38 1.96 -9.68
C GLY A 153 -4.16 1.33 -10.37
N GLN A 154 -4.14 1.27 -11.70
CA GLN A 154 -3.05 0.63 -12.44
C GLN A 154 -2.04 1.69 -12.90
N LEU A 155 -0.77 1.42 -12.65
CA LEU A 155 0.37 2.17 -13.15
C LEU A 155 1.17 1.25 -14.06
N LEU A 156 1.40 1.70 -15.28
CA LEU A 156 2.16 0.95 -16.26
C LEU A 156 3.26 1.79 -16.86
N VAL A 157 4.38 1.15 -17.17
CA VAL A 157 5.50 1.71 -17.91
C VAL A 157 5.75 0.83 -19.12
N TRP A 158 5.60 1.43 -20.28
CA TRP A 158 5.66 0.77 -21.57
C TRP A 158 6.87 1.23 -22.36
N GLU A 159 7.67 0.29 -22.85
CA GLU A 159 8.70 0.57 -23.83
C GLU A 159 8.13 0.36 -25.24
N TRP A 160 7.90 1.48 -25.94
CA TRP A 160 7.16 1.43 -27.19
C TRP A 160 7.95 0.87 -28.37
N ARG A 161 9.29 0.91 -28.32
CA ARG A 161 10.14 0.41 -29.40
C ARG A 161 10.19 -1.11 -29.42
N SER A 162 10.34 -1.73 -28.24
CA SER A 162 10.36 -3.18 -28.05
C SER A 162 8.95 -3.77 -27.89
N GLN A 163 7.94 -2.93 -27.64
CA GLN A 163 6.57 -3.34 -27.32
C GLN A 163 6.50 -4.24 -26.08
N THR A 164 7.23 -3.86 -25.03
CA THR A 164 7.30 -4.62 -23.78
C THR A 164 6.88 -3.77 -22.59
N TYR A 165 6.17 -4.39 -21.64
CA TYR A 165 5.97 -3.81 -20.32
C TYR A 165 7.27 -3.86 -19.54
N ILE A 166 7.71 -2.70 -19.05
CA ILE A 166 8.80 -2.62 -18.06
C ILE A 166 8.21 -2.84 -16.68
N LEU A 167 7.05 -2.24 -16.45
CA LEU A 167 6.35 -2.29 -15.19
C LEU A 167 4.86 -2.34 -15.49
N ASP A 168 4.19 -3.33 -14.91
CA ASP A 168 2.74 -3.37 -14.84
C ASP A 168 2.38 -3.62 -13.38
N GLN A 169 1.87 -2.59 -12.72
CA GLN A 169 1.53 -2.63 -11.31
C GLN A 169 0.09 -2.21 -11.12
N GLN A 170 -0.70 -3.13 -10.59
CA GLN A 170 -2.06 -2.85 -10.18
C GLN A 170 -2.07 -2.63 -8.67
N CYS A 171 -2.33 -1.39 -8.26
CA CYS A 171 -2.64 -1.08 -6.87
C CYS A 171 -3.92 -1.82 -6.44
N LEU A 172 -4.14 -1.93 -5.13
CA LEU A 172 -5.47 -2.29 -4.65
C LEU A 172 -6.38 -1.09 -4.96
N SER A 173 -7.19 -1.19 -6.01
CA SER A 173 -8.22 -0.17 -6.32
C SER A 173 -9.23 -0.02 -5.19
N ASN A 174 -9.34 -1.05 -4.36
CA ASN A 174 -10.25 -1.17 -3.24
C ASN A 174 -9.47 -1.36 -1.94
N ASP A 175 -10.10 -1.04 -0.82
CA ASP A 175 -9.64 -1.33 0.54
C ASP A 175 -8.85 -2.66 0.66
N CYS A 176 -7.77 -2.64 1.44
CA CYS A 176 -7.10 -3.87 1.88
C CYS A 176 -7.80 -4.40 3.13
N ASN A 177 -8.21 -5.68 3.14
CA ASN A 177 -8.85 -6.26 4.31
C ASN A 177 -7.85 -6.91 5.27
N VAL A 178 -6.95 -7.70 4.72
CA VAL A 178 -6.03 -8.53 5.48
C VAL A 178 -4.63 -8.49 4.90
N VAL A 179 -3.64 -8.59 5.77
CA VAL A 179 -2.23 -8.61 5.40
C VAL A 179 -1.46 -9.51 6.36
N THR A 180 -0.45 -10.21 5.86
CA THR A 180 0.44 -11.03 6.68
C THR A 180 1.83 -11.08 6.07
N TYR A 181 2.85 -11.18 6.92
CA TYR A 181 4.21 -11.48 6.49
C TYR A 181 4.40 -12.98 6.28
N SER A 182 5.26 -13.34 5.34
CA SER A 182 5.82 -14.68 5.32
C SER A 182 6.82 -14.88 6.45
N GLU A 183 6.95 -16.12 6.92
CA GLU A 183 7.90 -16.50 7.98
C GLU A 183 9.37 -16.22 7.61
N ASP A 184 9.69 -16.18 6.31
CA ASP A 184 11.02 -15.84 5.79
C ASP A 184 11.30 -14.33 5.67
N CYS A 185 10.31 -13.48 5.98
CA CYS A 185 10.34 -12.00 5.89
C CYS A 185 10.56 -11.43 4.48
N LEU A 186 10.53 -12.24 3.42
CA LEU A 186 10.78 -11.80 2.06
C LEU A 186 9.51 -11.36 1.33
N THR A 187 8.36 -11.90 1.72
CA THR A 187 7.10 -11.67 1.04
C THR A 187 6.03 -11.15 2.00
N ILE A 188 5.19 -10.28 1.49
CA ILE A 188 3.98 -9.81 2.17
C ILE A 188 2.81 -10.27 1.31
N ALA A 189 1.82 -10.91 1.93
CA ALA A 189 0.59 -11.28 1.24
C ALA A 189 -0.54 -10.38 1.71
N SER A 190 -1.33 -9.86 0.77
CA SER A 190 -2.49 -9.02 1.07
C SER A 190 -3.76 -9.52 0.37
N GLY A 191 -4.88 -9.50 1.08
CA GLY A 191 -6.21 -9.81 0.54
C GLY A 191 -7.05 -8.55 0.40
N GLY A 192 -7.54 -8.28 -0.81
CA GLY A 192 -8.39 -7.13 -1.11
C GLY A 192 -9.89 -7.42 -1.04
N MET A 193 -10.67 -6.34 -1.02
CA MET A 193 -12.14 -6.39 -1.17
C MET A 193 -12.56 -6.78 -2.60
N ASP A 194 -11.65 -6.65 -3.56
CA ASP A 194 -11.80 -7.06 -4.96
C ASP A 194 -11.71 -8.59 -5.18
N GLY A 195 -11.51 -9.37 -4.12
CA GLY A 195 -11.30 -10.82 -4.20
C GLY A 195 -9.90 -11.20 -4.68
N LYS A 196 -8.99 -10.25 -4.89
CA LYS A 196 -7.64 -10.55 -5.34
C LYS A 196 -6.70 -10.72 -4.15
N VAL A 197 -5.84 -11.73 -4.25
CA VAL A 197 -4.72 -11.94 -3.32
C VAL A 197 -3.44 -11.49 -4.02
N ARG A 198 -2.69 -10.58 -3.43
CA ARG A 198 -1.46 -10.03 -4.01
C ARG A 198 -0.26 -10.41 -3.14
N LEU A 199 0.83 -10.79 -3.80
CA LEU A 199 2.12 -11.04 -3.17
C LEU A 199 3.07 -9.90 -3.52
N TRP A 200 3.60 -9.29 -2.46
CA TRP A 200 4.52 -8.15 -2.52
C TRP A 200 5.88 -8.59 -2.05
N ASP A 201 6.92 -8.14 -2.74
CA ASP A 201 8.28 -8.28 -2.24
C ASP A 201 8.50 -7.28 -1.11
N ALA A 202 8.96 -7.75 0.05
CA ALA A 202 9.22 -6.91 1.20
C ALA A 202 10.38 -5.92 0.99
N LYS A 203 11.26 -6.15 0.00
CA LYS A 203 12.40 -5.26 -0.31
C LYS A 203 12.09 -4.20 -1.34
N THR A 204 11.54 -4.61 -2.49
CA THR A 204 11.20 -3.67 -3.58
C THR A 204 9.82 -3.05 -3.43
N HIS A 205 8.95 -3.65 -2.62
CA HIS A 205 7.53 -3.28 -2.45
C HIS A 205 6.71 -3.34 -3.74
N PHE A 206 7.22 -4.02 -4.78
CA PHE A 206 6.44 -4.30 -5.98
C PHE A 206 5.62 -5.58 -5.81
N CYS A 207 4.42 -5.57 -6.39
CA CYS A 207 3.60 -6.76 -6.53
C CYS A 207 4.18 -7.60 -7.66
N PHE A 208 4.61 -8.82 -7.36
CA PHE A 208 5.16 -9.73 -8.36
C PHE A 208 4.17 -10.84 -8.76
N SER A 209 3.14 -11.08 -7.96
CA SER A 209 2.11 -12.07 -8.29
C SER A 209 0.74 -11.66 -7.74
N THR A 210 -0.31 -11.88 -8.54
CA THR A 210 -1.70 -11.61 -8.17
C THR A 210 -2.57 -12.82 -8.50
N PHE A 211 -3.26 -13.36 -7.50
CA PHE A 211 -4.24 -14.42 -7.66
C PHE A 211 -5.65 -13.82 -7.71
N ASN A 212 -6.36 -14.08 -8.82
CA ASN A 212 -7.69 -13.55 -9.10
C ASN A 212 -8.79 -14.62 -9.04
N GLU A 213 -8.56 -15.69 -8.27
CA GLU A 213 -9.45 -16.83 -8.36
C GLU A 213 -10.68 -16.72 -7.43
N HIS A 214 -10.60 -15.94 -6.36
CA HIS A 214 -11.74 -15.73 -5.45
C HIS A 214 -12.77 -14.80 -6.09
N ASP A 215 -14.05 -15.11 -5.90
CA ASP A 215 -15.16 -14.36 -6.49
C ASP A 215 -15.63 -13.20 -5.59
N SER A 216 -15.19 -13.19 -4.32
CA SER A 216 -15.61 -12.23 -3.31
C SER A 216 -14.46 -11.84 -2.39
N LYS A 217 -14.70 -10.86 -1.52
CA LYS A 217 -13.76 -10.28 -0.57
C LYS A 217 -12.98 -11.36 0.21
N VAL A 218 -11.66 -11.22 0.22
CA VAL A 218 -10.77 -12.06 1.03
C VAL A 218 -10.82 -11.62 2.49
N THR A 219 -11.17 -12.54 3.38
CA THR A 219 -11.46 -12.28 4.80
C THR A 219 -10.32 -12.67 5.73
N GLY A 220 -9.55 -13.69 5.37
CA GLY A 220 -8.43 -14.20 6.14
C GLY A 220 -7.27 -14.59 5.24
N ILE A 221 -6.05 -14.43 5.74
CA ILE A 221 -4.83 -14.80 5.05
C ILE A 221 -3.80 -15.27 6.07
N THR A 222 -3.12 -16.37 5.77
CA THR A 222 -2.03 -16.87 6.60
C THR A 222 -1.02 -17.61 5.74
N PHE A 223 0.25 -17.56 6.13
CA PHE A 223 1.27 -18.44 5.57
C PHE A 223 1.32 -19.75 6.35
N THR A 224 1.86 -20.79 5.71
CA THR A 224 2.40 -21.93 6.43
C THR A 224 3.73 -21.59 7.08
N SER A 225 4.11 -22.33 8.12
CA SER A 225 5.42 -22.20 8.81
C SER A 225 6.63 -22.28 7.88
N ARG A 226 6.50 -23.00 6.75
CA ARG A 226 7.54 -23.13 5.72
C ARG A 226 7.54 -21.99 4.69
N ALA A 227 6.65 -21.00 4.78
CA ALA A 227 6.48 -19.87 3.85
C ALA A 227 6.21 -20.20 2.36
N ASN A 228 6.14 -21.48 1.99
CA ASN A 228 5.95 -21.91 0.61
C ASN A 228 4.49 -21.87 0.14
N THR A 229 3.54 -21.75 1.07
CA THR A 229 2.12 -21.73 0.73
C THR A 229 1.39 -20.64 1.48
N VAL A 230 0.50 -19.96 0.74
CA VAL A 230 -0.42 -18.96 1.27
C VAL A 230 -1.81 -19.56 1.27
N ILE A 231 -2.48 -19.48 2.41
CA ILE A 231 -3.84 -19.95 2.57
C ILE A 231 -4.75 -18.75 2.83
N THR A 232 -5.82 -18.67 2.05
CA THR A 232 -6.77 -17.56 2.09
C THR A 232 -8.18 -18.08 2.35
N SER A 233 -9.01 -17.27 3.02
CA SER A 233 -10.45 -17.48 3.12
C SER A 233 -11.19 -16.31 2.52
N SER A 234 -12.39 -16.56 1.98
CA SER A 234 -13.23 -15.52 1.38
C SER A 234 -14.70 -15.69 1.76
N LEU A 235 -15.46 -14.60 1.59
CA LEU A 235 -16.92 -14.61 1.65
C LEU A 235 -17.57 -15.40 0.50
N ASP A 236 -16.80 -15.84 -0.51
CA ASP A 236 -17.27 -16.80 -1.52
C ASP A 236 -17.51 -18.21 -0.95
N GLY A 237 -17.08 -18.44 0.30
CA GLY A 237 -17.24 -19.70 1.00
C GLY A 237 -16.18 -20.75 0.70
N THR A 238 -15.08 -20.33 0.08
CA THR A 238 -13.93 -21.19 -0.19
C THR A 238 -12.71 -20.74 0.61
N CYS A 239 -11.94 -21.73 1.07
CA CYS A 239 -10.55 -21.54 1.45
C CYS A 239 -9.67 -22.01 0.29
N ARG A 240 -8.65 -21.24 -0.07
CA ARG A 240 -7.76 -21.60 -1.18
C ARG A 240 -6.32 -21.63 -0.71
N ALA A 241 -5.57 -22.59 -1.22
CA ALA A 241 -4.15 -22.70 -0.96
C ALA A 241 -3.35 -22.46 -2.25
N PHE A 242 -2.49 -21.45 -2.18
CA PHE A 242 -1.63 -21.00 -3.26
C PHE A 242 -0.20 -21.42 -2.98
N ASP A 243 0.45 -21.97 -3.99
CA ASP A 243 1.89 -22.24 -3.98
C ASP A 243 2.65 -20.97 -4.35
N THR A 244 3.53 -20.47 -3.47
CA THR A 244 4.31 -19.25 -3.71
C THR A 244 5.50 -19.48 -4.64
N LEU A 245 5.90 -20.73 -4.87
CA LEU A 245 6.99 -21.07 -5.80
C LEU A 245 6.49 -21.22 -7.24
N ARG A 246 5.29 -21.79 -7.40
CA ARG A 246 4.68 -22.07 -8.71
C ARG A 246 3.55 -21.13 -9.11
N TYR A 247 3.18 -20.20 -8.23
CA TYR A 247 2.13 -19.21 -8.46
C TYR A 247 0.81 -19.79 -8.97
N LYS A 248 0.36 -20.87 -8.35
CA LYS A 248 -0.92 -21.50 -8.70
C LYS A 248 -1.69 -21.91 -7.45
N CYS A 249 -3.02 -21.85 -7.54
CA CYS A 249 -3.86 -22.55 -6.60
C CYS A 249 -3.76 -24.05 -6.83
N PHE A 250 -3.42 -24.79 -5.79
CA PHE A 250 -3.32 -26.25 -5.86
C PHE A 250 -4.42 -26.95 -5.05
N ARG A 251 -5.12 -26.21 -4.17
CA ARG A 251 -6.27 -26.70 -3.39
C ARG A 251 -7.34 -25.64 -3.24
N VAL A 252 -8.58 -26.07 -3.45
CA VAL A 252 -9.80 -25.34 -3.07
C VAL A 252 -10.51 -26.18 -2.02
N LEU A 253 -10.54 -25.67 -0.79
CA LEU A 253 -11.18 -26.27 0.37
C LEU A 253 -12.58 -25.65 0.50
N LYS A 254 -13.61 -26.48 0.36
CA LYS A 254 -15.00 -26.05 0.43
C LYS A 254 -15.72 -26.83 1.54
N PRO A 255 -16.53 -26.17 2.38
CA PRO A 255 -17.42 -26.85 3.30
C PRO A 255 -18.56 -27.53 2.55
N ASN A 256 -19.17 -28.55 3.17
CA ASN A 256 -20.30 -29.29 2.58
C ASN A 256 -21.53 -28.38 2.37
N ILE A 257 -21.66 -27.34 3.20
CA ILE A 257 -22.73 -26.35 3.13
C ILE A 257 -22.13 -25.05 2.62
N ASN A 258 -22.80 -24.38 1.67
CA ASN A 258 -22.39 -23.06 1.21
C ASN A 258 -22.48 -22.07 2.38
N THR A 259 -21.34 -21.61 2.87
CA THR A 259 -21.21 -20.76 4.06
C THR A 259 -20.15 -19.71 3.82
N GLN A 260 -20.28 -18.53 4.42
CA GLN A 260 -19.30 -17.46 4.28
C GLN A 260 -18.19 -17.62 5.33
N LEU A 261 -16.94 -17.57 4.91
CA LEU A 261 -15.79 -17.74 5.79
C LEU A 261 -15.20 -16.38 6.18
N ASN A 262 -14.93 -16.19 7.47
CA ASN A 262 -14.47 -14.92 8.02
C ASN A 262 -12.98 -14.92 8.40
N CYS A 263 -12.46 -16.05 8.87
CA CYS A 263 -11.08 -16.16 9.32
C CYS A 263 -10.52 -17.54 8.97
N VAL A 264 -9.20 -17.63 8.93
CA VAL A 264 -8.47 -18.85 8.61
C VAL A 264 -7.26 -18.98 9.52
N ALA A 265 -6.96 -20.22 9.92
CA ALA A 265 -5.77 -20.57 10.67
C ALA A 265 -5.19 -21.86 10.12
N VAL A 266 -3.87 -22.00 10.22
CA VAL A 266 -3.13 -23.15 9.71
C VAL A 266 -2.23 -23.68 10.81
N ASP A 267 -2.13 -25.00 10.89
CA ASP A 267 -1.28 -25.66 11.86
C ASP A 267 0.22 -25.41 11.57
N GLN A 268 1.06 -25.51 12.62
CA GLN A 268 2.51 -25.34 12.53
C GLN A 268 3.16 -26.38 11.61
N SER A 269 2.60 -27.59 11.48
CA SER A 269 3.08 -28.59 10.50
C SER A 269 2.79 -28.20 9.06
N GLY A 270 1.76 -27.37 8.85
CA GLY A 270 1.20 -27.01 7.54
C GLY A 270 0.26 -28.06 6.94
N GLU A 271 -0.16 -29.07 7.70
CA GLU A 271 -1.05 -30.13 7.19
C GLU A 271 -2.54 -29.84 7.39
N LEU A 272 -2.89 -29.16 8.48
CA LEU A 272 -4.27 -28.86 8.84
C LEU A 272 -4.61 -27.40 8.57
N VAL A 273 -5.81 -27.18 8.04
CA VAL A 273 -6.38 -25.84 7.80
C VAL A 273 -7.72 -25.76 8.52
N CYS A 274 -7.91 -24.70 9.30
CA CYS A 274 -9.18 -24.37 9.91
C CYS A 274 -9.73 -23.06 9.34
N ALA A 275 -11.04 -23.00 9.11
CA ALA A 275 -11.72 -21.74 8.81
C ALA A 275 -13.00 -21.60 9.63
N GLY A 276 -13.27 -20.36 10.04
CA GLY A 276 -14.43 -20.00 10.83
C GLY A 276 -15.52 -19.41 9.96
N ALA A 277 -16.74 -19.93 10.08
CA ALA A 277 -17.89 -19.45 9.33
C ALA A 277 -18.63 -18.32 10.07
N ILE A 278 -19.25 -17.42 9.29
CA ILE A 278 -20.18 -16.41 9.80
C ILE A 278 -21.55 -17.02 10.07
N ASP A 279 -21.98 -18.01 9.29
CA ASP A 279 -23.26 -18.70 9.42
C ASP A 279 -23.08 -20.08 8.75
N PRO A 280 -23.28 -21.24 9.42
CA PRO A 280 -23.91 -21.47 10.73
C PRO A 280 -22.93 -21.59 11.91
N TYR A 281 -22.00 -20.63 12.05
CA TYR A 281 -21.07 -20.51 13.19
C TYR A 281 -20.15 -21.72 13.47
N ASN A 282 -20.00 -22.62 12.50
CA ASN A 282 -19.12 -23.78 12.62
C ASN A 282 -17.67 -23.45 12.24
N ILE A 283 -16.73 -24.19 12.83
CA ILE A 283 -15.34 -24.22 12.39
C ILE A 283 -15.16 -25.47 11.54
N TYR A 284 -14.62 -25.30 10.34
CA TYR A 284 -14.32 -26.41 9.44
C TYR A 284 -12.84 -26.74 9.48
N LEU A 285 -12.51 -28.03 9.63
CA LEU A 285 -11.15 -28.56 9.63
C LEU A 285 -10.92 -29.38 8.37
N TRP A 286 -9.91 -29.03 7.59
CA TRP A 286 -9.49 -29.76 6.39
C TRP A 286 -8.06 -30.26 6.51
N ASN A 287 -7.77 -31.35 5.82
CA ASN A 287 -6.41 -31.76 5.51
C ASN A 287 -5.96 -31.11 4.20
N LEU A 288 -4.87 -30.35 4.23
CA LEU A 288 -4.33 -29.63 3.08
C LEU A 288 -3.81 -30.58 1.98
N GLN A 289 -3.22 -31.72 2.36
CA GLN A 289 -2.65 -32.66 1.40
C GLN A 289 -3.74 -33.35 0.58
N THR A 290 -4.78 -33.85 1.25
CA THR A 290 -5.89 -34.57 0.59
C THR A 290 -6.96 -33.63 0.06
N GLY A 291 -7.15 -32.47 0.69
CA GLY A 291 -8.24 -31.54 0.41
C GLY A 291 -9.58 -31.93 1.04
N ASN A 292 -9.62 -33.01 1.81
CA ASN A 292 -10.85 -33.52 2.40
C ASN A 292 -11.20 -32.75 3.68
N LEU A 293 -12.50 -32.50 3.87
CA LEU A 293 -13.04 -32.05 5.14
C LEU A 293 -12.91 -33.20 6.14
N LEU A 294 -12.15 -32.99 7.21
CA LEU A 294 -11.95 -33.96 8.28
C LEU A 294 -13.11 -33.87 9.27
N GLU A 295 -13.37 -32.66 9.76
CA GLU A 295 -14.31 -32.46 10.85
C GLU A 295 -14.99 -31.09 10.78
N THR A 296 -16.18 -31.01 11.36
CA THR A 296 -16.93 -29.76 11.57
C THR A 296 -17.13 -29.59 13.07
N ILE A 297 -16.41 -28.63 13.64
CA ILE A 297 -16.44 -28.34 15.08
C ILE A 297 -17.55 -27.33 15.32
N SER A 298 -18.58 -27.76 16.06
CA SER A 298 -19.69 -26.94 16.50
C SER A 298 -19.57 -26.57 17.98
N GLY A 299 -20.24 -25.52 18.41
CA GLY A 299 -20.30 -25.12 19.81
C GLY A 299 -20.45 -23.61 20.04
N HIS A 300 -20.01 -22.78 19.08
CA HIS A 300 -20.25 -21.34 19.14
C HIS A 300 -21.71 -20.99 18.82
N GLU A 301 -22.24 -20.00 19.55
CA GLU A 301 -23.62 -19.50 19.40
C GLU A 301 -23.70 -18.25 18.51
N ALA A 302 -22.56 -17.74 18.06
CA ALA A 302 -22.45 -16.54 17.25
C ALA A 302 -21.26 -16.64 16.27
N PRO A 303 -21.15 -15.71 15.30
CA PRO A 303 -20.08 -15.71 14.29
C PRO A 303 -18.69 -15.81 14.89
N ILE A 304 -17.85 -16.64 14.26
CA ILE A 304 -16.45 -16.77 14.64
C ILE A 304 -15.67 -15.57 14.08
N SER A 305 -15.04 -14.82 14.96
CA SER A 305 -14.30 -13.61 14.61
C SER A 305 -12.85 -13.91 14.24
N CYS A 306 -12.20 -14.81 14.98
CA CYS A 306 -10.77 -15.10 14.84
C CYS A 306 -10.44 -16.55 15.18
N LEU A 307 -9.40 -17.07 14.54
CA LEU A 307 -8.83 -18.40 14.75
C LEU A 307 -7.31 -18.30 14.77
N LYS A 308 -6.65 -19.07 15.64
CA LYS A 308 -5.20 -19.21 15.66
C LYS A 308 -4.80 -20.60 16.15
N PHE A 309 -3.80 -21.18 15.51
CA PHE A 309 -3.17 -22.41 15.97
C PHE A 309 -1.94 -22.12 16.82
N TYR A 310 -1.73 -22.94 17.84
CA TYR A 310 -0.47 -23.05 18.54
C TYR A 310 -0.23 -24.49 19.00
N GLY A 311 0.86 -25.09 18.54
CA GLY A 311 1.15 -26.50 18.79
C GLY A 311 -0.02 -27.38 18.33
N GLU A 312 -0.54 -28.21 19.22
CA GLU A 312 -1.65 -29.13 18.95
C GLU A 312 -3.04 -28.53 19.23
N ARG A 313 -3.11 -27.26 19.62
CA ARG A 313 -4.33 -26.58 20.07
C ARG A 313 -4.80 -25.51 19.08
N LEU A 314 -6.11 -25.45 18.87
CA LEU A 314 -6.78 -24.39 18.13
C LEU A 314 -7.53 -23.47 19.08
N PHE A 315 -7.30 -22.17 18.96
CA PHE A 315 -8.02 -21.14 19.69
C PHE A 315 -9.05 -20.49 18.76
N SER A 316 -10.31 -20.44 19.20
CA SER A 316 -11.40 -19.79 18.47
C SER A 316 -12.09 -18.73 19.31
N GLY A 317 -12.12 -17.50 18.78
CA GLY A 317 -12.85 -16.37 19.38
C GLY A 317 -14.14 -16.09 18.61
N SER A 318 -15.22 -15.82 19.33
CA SER A 318 -16.53 -15.53 18.74
C SER A 318 -17.22 -14.34 19.40
N TRP A 319 -18.24 -13.83 18.72
CA TRP A 319 -19.15 -12.81 19.24
C TRP A 319 -20.09 -13.34 20.33
N ASP A 320 -20.06 -14.64 20.64
CA ASP A 320 -20.73 -15.23 21.81
C ASP A 320 -20.04 -14.88 23.14
N LYS A 321 -18.99 -14.04 23.08
CA LYS A 321 -18.11 -13.63 24.20
C LYS A 321 -17.23 -14.75 24.74
N ASN A 322 -17.22 -15.90 24.09
CA ASN A 322 -16.45 -17.04 24.53
C ASN A 322 -15.25 -17.27 23.61
N LEU A 323 -14.12 -17.53 24.25
CA LEU A 323 -12.97 -18.13 23.62
C LEU A 323 -13.03 -19.62 23.86
N ARG A 324 -12.86 -20.43 22.82
CA ARG A 324 -12.76 -21.89 22.96
C ARG A 324 -11.38 -22.37 22.56
N MET A 325 -10.84 -23.30 23.34
CA MET A 325 -9.61 -24.00 23.03
C MET A 325 -9.96 -25.44 22.65
N HIS A 326 -9.58 -25.86 21.45
CA HIS A 326 -9.86 -27.19 20.92
C HIS A 326 -8.58 -27.99 20.80
N GLU A 327 -8.56 -29.16 21.41
CA GLU A 327 -7.49 -30.15 21.19
C GLU A 327 -7.85 -30.99 19.96
N ILE A 328 -7.13 -30.79 18.86
CA ILE A 328 -7.50 -31.39 17.57
C ILE A 328 -6.87 -32.77 17.36
N TYR A 329 -5.67 -32.99 17.90
CA TYR A 329 -4.93 -34.23 17.70
C TYR A 329 -5.40 -35.35 18.65
N THR A 330 -6.19 -35.03 19.67
CA THR A 330 -6.77 -36.00 20.58
C THR A 330 -7.93 -36.74 19.93
N ARG A 331 -8.05 -38.05 20.20
CA ARG A 331 -9.10 -38.91 19.61
C ARG A 331 -10.54 -38.45 19.93
N LYS A 332 -10.70 -37.68 21.01
CA LYS A 332 -11.94 -36.96 21.33
C LYS A 332 -11.63 -35.48 21.22
N LEU A 333 -12.48 -34.75 20.50
CA LEU A 333 -12.47 -33.29 20.54
C LEU A 333 -12.87 -32.83 21.94
N ASN A 334 -11.90 -32.33 22.68
CA ASN A 334 -12.13 -31.62 23.92
C ASN A 334 -12.14 -30.13 23.61
N SER A 335 -13.18 -29.43 24.05
CA SER A 335 -13.25 -27.97 23.98
C SER A 335 -13.36 -27.37 25.37
N GLU A 336 -12.40 -26.54 25.74
CA GLU A 336 -12.44 -25.74 26.96
C GLU A 336 -13.00 -24.37 26.62
N VAL A 337 -13.91 -23.85 27.45
CA VAL A 337 -14.61 -22.57 27.21
C VAL A 337 -14.15 -21.53 28.23
N LEU A 338 -13.73 -20.37 27.72
CA LEU A 338 -13.26 -19.23 28.50
C LEU A 338 -14.12 -18.02 28.19
N SER A 339 -14.95 -17.64 29.16
CA SER A 339 -15.92 -16.56 29.00
C SER A 339 -15.30 -15.19 29.24
N HIS A 340 -15.71 -14.23 28.42
CA HIS A 340 -15.29 -12.83 28.51
C HIS A 340 -16.50 -11.92 28.76
N ASN A 341 -16.22 -10.69 29.21
CA ASN A 341 -17.25 -9.70 29.52
C ASN A 341 -17.92 -9.09 28.27
N ALA A 342 -17.34 -9.31 27.09
CA ALA A 342 -17.75 -8.71 25.83
C ALA A 342 -17.31 -9.58 24.64
N GLU A 343 -17.82 -9.25 23.46
CA GLU A 343 -17.59 -9.98 22.22
C GLU A 343 -16.12 -9.93 21.82
N ILE A 344 -15.59 -11.05 21.33
CA ILE A 344 -14.18 -11.16 20.95
C ILE A 344 -14.03 -10.72 19.50
N THR A 345 -13.07 -9.83 19.24
CA THR A 345 -12.84 -9.29 17.89
C THR A 345 -11.56 -9.81 17.26
N ALA A 346 -10.48 -9.99 18.04
CA ALA A 346 -9.20 -10.48 17.56
C ALA A 346 -8.50 -11.32 18.61
N LEU A 347 -7.64 -12.23 18.15
CA LEU A 347 -6.84 -13.11 18.97
C LEU A 347 -5.45 -13.27 18.36
N ASP A 348 -4.43 -13.26 19.20
CA ASP A 348 -3.09 -13.68 18.80
C ASP A 348 -2.38 -14.39 19.96
N ILE A 349 -1.41 -15.24 19.62
CA ILE A 349 -0.72 -16.10 20.59
C ILE A 349 0.76 -15.73 20.57
N ARG A 350 1.36 -15.65 21.76
CA ARG A 350 2.81 -15.44 21.90
C ARG A 350 3.56 -16.62 21.28
N ARG A 351 4.70 -16.38 20.63
CA ARG A 351 5.45 -17.46 19.95
C ARG A 351 5.90 -18.59 20.89
N ASP A 352 6.09 -18.29 22.17
CA ASP A 352 6.40 -19.29 23.21
C ASP A 352 5.20 -20.15 23.64
N GLY A 353 3.98 -19.77 23.26
CA GLY A 353 2.75 -20.46 23.63
C GLY A 353 2.23 -20.26 25.05
N LYS A 354 3.06 -19.68 25.93
CA LYS A 354 2.71 -19.51 27.34
C LYS A 354 1.56 -18.52 27.53
N GLU A 355 1.44 -17.52 26.66
CA GLU A 355 0.47 -16.46 26.77
C GLU A 355 -0.28 -16.25 25.45
N TYR A 356 -1.55 -15.87 25.54
CA TYR A 356 -2.34 -15.42 24.40
C TYR A 356 -3.14 -14.17 24.75
N CYS A 357 -3.47 -13.42 23.71
CA CYS A 357 -4.14 -12.14 23.79
C CYS A 357 -5.49 -12.19 23.14
N VAL A 358 -6.46 -11.56 23.80
CA VAL A 358 -7.83 -11.45 23.30
C VAL A 358 -8.25 -9.99 23.31
N ALA A 359 -8.61 -9.46 22.14
CA ALA A 359 -9.23 -8.15 22.03
C ALA A 359 -10.74 -8.28 22.13
N THR A 360 -11.36 -7.35 22.85
CA THR A 360 -12.82 -7.29 22.97
C THR A 360 -13.39 -6.05 22.32
N ILE A 361 -14.69 -6.09 21.99
CA ILE A 361 -15.42 -4.96 21.40
C ILE A 361 -15.52 -3.74 22.34
N LYS A 362 -15.22 -3.90 23.64
CA LYS A 362 -15.13 -2.79 24.60
C LYS A 362 -13.84 -1.97 24.46
N GLY A 363 -12.85 -2.47 23.71
CA GLY A 363 -11.53 -1.85 23.60
C GLY A 363 -10.56 -2.28 24.70
N GLU A 364 -10.84 -3.39 25.38
CA GLU A 364 -9.96 -4.02 26.36
C GLU A 364 -9.17 -5.17 25.70
N ILE A 365 -7.91 -5.36 26.11
CA ILE A 365 -7.08 -6.50 25.74
C ILE A 365 -6.84 -7.36 26.97
N TYR A 366 -7.23 -8.64 26.91
CA TYR A 366 -7.02 -9.62 27.97
C TYR A 366 -5.78 -10.45 27.66
N LEU A 367 -4.88 -10.57 28.64
CA LEU A 367 -3.71 -11.45 28.61
C LEU A 367 -4.04 -12.70 29.43
N TRP A 368 -3.96 -13.86 28.79
CA TRP A 368 -4.24 -15.14 29.42
C TRP A 368 -3.00 -16.01 29.42
N ASN A 369 -2.82 -16.77 30.49
CA ASN A 369 -1.83 -17.84 30.54
C ASN A 369 -2.44 -19.13 29.98
N SER A 370 -1.74 -19.80 29.05
CA SER A 370 -2.19 -21.03 28.40
C SER A 370 -2.12 -22.28 29.29
N GLU A 371 -1.32 -22.29 30.36
CA GLU A 371 -1.19 -23.46 31.24
C GLU A 371 -2.32 -23.51 32.27
N ASN A 372 -2.59 -22.39 32.91
CA ASN A 372 -3.56 -22.28 34.01
C ASN A 372 -4.92 -21.75 33.59
N ASN A 373 -5.06 -21.29 32.34
CA ASN A 373 -6.24 -20.57 31.84
C ASN A 373 -6.69 -19.43 32.77
N SER A 374 -5.72 -18.73 33.34
CA SER A 374 -5.96 -17.59 34.22
C SER A 374 -5.61 -16.29 33.51
N VAL A 375 -6.38 -15.24 33.76
CA VAL A 375 -6.07 -13.89 33.29
C VAL A 375 -4.83 -13.38 34.02
N VAL A 376 -3.75 -13.12 33.27
CA VAL A 376 -2.50 -12.52 33.77
C VAL A 376 -2.69 -11.01 33.98
N GLY A 377 -3.40 -10.36 33.06
CA GLY A 377 -3.64 -8.92 33.12
C GLY A 377 -4.64 -8.44 32.07
N ILE A 378 -5.17 -7.23 32.31
CA ILE A 378 -6.10 -6.55 31.40
C ILE A 378 -5.53 -5.18 31.07
N LEU A 379 -5.56 -4.81 29.79
CA LEU A 379 -5.22 -3.48 29.29
C LEU A 379 -6.51 -2.76 28.88
N ASP A 380 -6.84 -1.65 29.52
CA ASP A 380 -7.92 -0.75 29.08
C ASP A 380 -7.37 0.28 28.10
N CYS A 381 -7.61 0.04 26.81
CA CYS A 381 -7.03 0.81 25.73
C CYS A 381 -8.05 1.70 25.00
N LYS A 382 -9.29 1.80 25.52
CA LYS A 382 -10.37 2.52 24.83
C LYS A 382 -10.07 4.00 24.63
N ARG A 383 -9.35 4.61 25.58
CA ARG A 383 -8.95 6.03 25.53
C ARG A 383 -7.80 6.27 24.54
N ASP A 384 -6.92 5.29 24.39
CA ASP A 384 -5.76 5.37 23.52
C ASP A 384 -6.17 5.41 22.04
N LEU A 385 -7.23 4.67 21.72
CA LEU A 385 -7.99 4.81 20.48
C LEU A 385 -8.70 6.17 20.48
N GLU A 386 -7.99 7.24 20.13
CA GLU A 386 -8.58 8.57 19.93
C GLU A 386 -9.65 8.57 18.83
N TYR A 387 -10.55 9.57 18.86
CA TYR A 387 -11.71 9.65 17.98
C TYR A 387 -11.44 10.55 16.79
N GLY A 388 -11.59 10.01 15.58
CA GLY A 388 -11.86 10.80 14.39
C GLY A 388 -13.37 10.95 14.20
N ARG A 389 -13.83 12.17 13.95
CA ARG A 389 -15.23 12.45 13.64
C ARG A 389 -15.47 12.21 12.15
N ASN A 390 -16.50 11.45 11.83
CA ASN A 390 -16.92 11.30 10.45
C ASN A 390 -17.75 12.49 10.00
N ASP A 391 -17.73 12.83 8.72
CA ASP A 391 -18.46 13.99 8.17
C ASP A 391 -19.98 13.88 8.42
N ASN A 392 -20.54 12.68 8.32
CA ASN A 392 -21.96 12.42 8.61
C ASN A 392 -22.29 12.11 10.08
N ASP A 393 -21.29 12.05 10.96
CA ASP A 393 -21.53 11.77 12.37
C ASP A 393 -22.09 13.02 13.09
N ARG A 394 -23.36 12.92 13.51
CA ARG A 394 -24.02 13.94 14.36
C ARG A 394 -23.52 13.90 15.81
N THR A 395 -23.13 12.72 16.29
CA THR A 395 -22.62 12.50 17.65
C THR A 395 -21.30 11.75 17.60
N LYS A 396 -20.54 11.76 18.71
CA LYS A 396 -19.29 11.00 18.78
C LYS A 396 -19.60 9.50 18.76
N ASN A 397 -19.06 8.77 17.79
CA ASN A 397 -19.14 7.30 17.78
C ASN A 397 -18.44 6.72 19.02
N THR A 398 -19.19 5.91 19.78
CA THR A 398 -18.76 5.29 21.04
C THR A 398 -18.18 3.89 20.89
N TYR A 399 -18.34 3.27 19.70
CA TYR A 399 -17.92 1.90 19.39
C TYR A 399 -16.52 1.87 18.78
N LYS A 400 -15.50 1.88 19.64
CA LYS A 400 -14.11 1.67 19.24
C LYS A 400 -13.54 0.43 19.89
N TYR A 401 -12.87 -0.34 19.07
CA TYR A 401 -12.23 -1.58 19.46
C TYR A 401 -11.12 -1.89 18.46
N PHE A 402 -10.26 -2.83 18.83
CA PHE A 402 -9.24 -3.36 17.94
C PHE A 402 -9.83 -4.47 17.07
N LYS A 403 -9.65 -4.33 15.75
CA LYS A 403 -10.00 -5.37 14.77
C LYS A 403 -8.90 -6.42 14.64
N SER A 404 -7.67 -6.04 14.95
CA SER A 404 -6.51 -6.91 14.85
C SER A 404 -5.50 -6.61 15.95
N ILE A 405 -4.83 -7.66 16.38
CA ILE A 405 -3.75 -7.64 17.35
C ILE A 405 -2.64 -8.54 16.81
N SER A 406 -1.39 -8.16 17.05
CA SER A 406 -0.22 -8.99 16.76
C SER A 406 0.78 -8.89 17.91
N TYR A 407 1.28 -10.02 18.37
CA TYR A 407 2.42 -10.13 19.28
C TYR A 407 3.73 -9.88 18.53
N SER A 408 4.70 -9.28 19.22
CA SER A 408 6.10 -9.30 18.77
C SER A 408 6.67 -10.72 18.87
N ILE A 409 7.75 -10.99 18.14
CA ILE A 409 8.42 -12.30 18.15
C ILE A 409 9.02 -12.61 19.52
N ASP A 410 9.53 -11.59 20.20
CA ASP A 410 10.09 -11.66 21.55
C ASP A 410 8.99 -11.88 22.61
N GLY A 411 7.74 -11.53 22.27
CA GLY A 411 6.59 -11.66 23.15
C GLY A 411 6.50 -10.58 24.24
N ASP A 412 7.34 -9.54 24.19
CA ASP A 412 7.32 -8.43 25.15
C ASP A 412 6.36 -7.30 24.72
N TYR A 413 6.04 -7.21 23.43
CA TYR A 413 5.23 -6.14 22.88
C TYR A 413 3.96 -6.66 22.18
N ILE A 414 2.92 -5.83 22.22
CA ILE A 414 1.69 -6.04 21.46
C ILE A 414 1.42 -4.83 20.60
N LEU A 415 1.08 -5.08 19.35
CA LEU A 415 0.61 -4.08 18.43
C LEU A 415 -0.87 -4.31 18.15
N ALA A 416 -1.69 -3.27 18.36
CA ALA A 416 -3.13 -3.34 18.20
C ALA A 416 -3.65 -2.21 17.31
N GLY A 417 -4.60 -2.54 16.42
CA GLY A 417 -5.28 -1.57 15.57
C GLY A 417 -6.72 -1.97 15.27
N GLY A 418 -7.55 -0.99 14.93
CA GLY A 418 -8.96 -1.20 14.61
C GLY A 418 -9.61 -0.01 13.96
N ASN A 419 -10.83 0.32 14.40
CA ASN A 419 -11.68 1.38 13.85
C ASN A 419 -11.23 2.77 14.33
N SER A 420 -9.96 3.07 14.14
CA SER A 420 -9.37 4.37 14.46
C SER A 420 -8.24 4.64 13.47
N LYS A 421 -7.88 5.92 13.34
CA LYS A 421 -6.71 6.37 12.59
C LYS A 421 -5.38 6.01 13.26
N PHE A 422 -5.41 5.36 14.42
CA PHE A 422 -4.24 5.08 15.22
C PHE A 422 -4.01 3.59 15.41
N VAL A 423 -2.74 3.23 15.36
CA VAL A 423 -2.21 1.94 15.75
C VAL A 423 -1.40 2.12 17.03
N CYS A 424 -1.63 1.30 18.04
CA CYS A 424 -0.99 1.42 19.35
C CYS A 424 -0.03 0.25 19.60
N LEU A 425 1.13 0.57 20.18
CA LEU A 425 2.14 -0.39 20.63
C LEU A 425 2.21 -0.38 22.15
N TYR A 426 2.00 -1.53 22.77
CA TYR A 426 1.99 -1.74 24.20
C TYR A 426 3.16 -2.62 24.64
N GLU A 427 3.75 -2.28 25.79
CA GLU A 427 4.69 -3.14 26.51
C GLU A 427 3.94 -4.00 27.52
N LEU A 428 4.21 -5.30 27.54
CA LEU A 428 3.48 -6.24 28.39
C LEU A 428 3.97 -6.29 29.83
N ARG A 429 5.28 -6.12 30.05
CA ARG A 429 5.88 -6.19 31.40
C ARG A 429 5.27 -5.13 32.33
N HIS A 430 5.18 -3.90 31.83
CA HIS A 430 4.66 -2.75 32.58
C HIS A 430 3.20 -2.41 32.24
N ARG A 431 2.62 -3.02 31.19
CA ARG A 431 1.25 -2.75 30.72
C ARG A 431 1.01 -1.28 30.40
N ILE A 432 1.95 -0.68 29.66
CA ILE A 432 1.91 0.72 29.25
C ILE A 432 1.90 0.82 27.72
N MET A 433 1.30 1.88 27.21
CA MET A 433 1.46 2.25 25.81
C MET A 433 2.82 2.92 25.62
N ILE A 434 3.63 2.40 24.70
CA ILE A 434 4.93 2.98 24.35
C ILE A 434 4.72 4.06 23.28
N ARG A 435 3.97 3.70 22.24
CA ARG A 435 3.87 4.53 21.05
C ARG A 435 2.54 4.36 20.35
N LYS A 436 2.12 5.48 19.74
CA LYS A 436 0.94 5.60 18.91
C LYS A 436 1.33 6.08 17.53
N PHE A 437 0.88 5.36 16.49
CA PHE A 437 1.19 5.65 15.09
C PHE A 437 -0.06 6.17 14.40
N SER A 438 0.01 7.35 13.80
CA SER A 438 -1.04 7.87 12.92
C SER A 438 -0.94 7.20 11.55
N ILE A 439 -2.01 6.54 11.12
CA ILE A 439 -2.09 5.81 9.85
C ILE A 439 -2.09 6.78 8.66
N SER A 440 -2.99 7.77 8.69
CA SER A 440 -3.12 8.73 7.60
C SER A 440 -3.50 10.11 8.14
N ASN A 441 -3.01 11.13 7.44
CA ASN A 441 -3.39 12.54 7.60
C ASN A 441 -4.19 13.06 6.39
N ASN A 442 -4.58 12.17 5.48
CA ASN A 442 -5.26 12.51 4.25
C ASN A 442 -6.74 12.86 4.51
N ARG A 443 -7.13 14.08 4.16
CA ARG A 443 -8.50 14.58 4.39
C ARG A 443 -9.51 14.13 3.33
N SER A 444 -9.08 13.42 2.29
CA SER A 444 -10.03 12.76 1.38
C SER A 444 -10.75 11.60 2.05
N LEU A 445 -10.20 11.10 3.17
CA LEU A 445 -10.78 10.05 3.97
C LEU A 445 -11.51 10.61 5.17
N ASP A 446 -12.51 9.86 5.58
CA ASP A 446 -13.37 10.19 6.69
C ASP A 446 -12.75 9.72 8.02
N GLY A 447 -13.05 10.41 9.12
CA GLY A 447 -12.54 10.01 10.44
C GLY A 447 -11.05 10.31 10.68
N VAL A 448 -10.42 11.21 9.91
CA VAL A 448 -9.05 11.67 10.16
C VAL A 448 -8.99 12.80 11.19
N LEU A 449 -9.95 13.72 11.15
CA LEU A 449 -9.98 14.88 12.04
C LEU A 449 -10.84 14.61 13.27
N ASN A 450 -10.35 14.97 14.45
CA ASN A 450 -11.14 14.85 15.69
C ASN A 450 -12.23 15.94 15.75
N LYS A 451 -11.97 17.08 15.10
CA LYS A 451 -12.88 18.23 14.99
C LYS A 451 -12.90 18.68 13.54
N LEU A 452 -14.09 18.68 12.94
CA LEU A 452 -14.32 19.18 11.59
C LEU A 452 -14.39 20.71 11.60
N ASN A 453 -14.11 21.32 10.45
CA ASN A 453 -14.14 22.78 10.31
C ASN A 453 -15.59 23.26 10.13
N SER A 454 -16.06 24.13 11.03
CA SER A 454 -17.43 24.67 10.99
C SER A 454 -17.72 25.50 9.74
N LYS A 455 -16.70 25.98 9.02
CA LYS A 455 -16.86 26.73 7.76
C LYS A 455 -17.66 25.95 6.70
N PHE A 456 -17.57 24.62 6.70
CA PHE A 456 -18.23 23.77 5.72
C PHE A 456 -19.64 23.34 6.16
N ILE A 457 -20.07 23.69 7.37
CA ILE A 457 -21.41 23.40 7.86
C ILE A 457 -22.31 24.61 7.59
N LYS A 458 -23.28 24.47 6.69
CA LYS A 458 -24.34 25.47 6.45
C LYS A 458 -25.69 24.84 6.77
N GLU A 459 -26.51 25.54 7.56
CA GLU A 459 -27.88 25.11 7.90
C GLU A 459 -27.97 23.68 8.49
N GLY A 460 -26.89 23.18 9.10
CA GLY A 460 -26.82 21.84 9.69
C GLY A 460 -26.44 20.72 8.71
N VAL A 461 -26.10 21.07 7.46
CA VAL A 461 -25.60 20.14 6.45
C VAL A 461 -24.14 20.46 6.13
N ASP A 462 -23.33 19.42 5.93
CA ASP A 462 -21.95 19.58 5.46
C ASP A 462 -21.96 19.70 3.93
N ILE A 463 -21.57 20.87 3.43
CA ILE A 463 -21.53 21.18 2.00
C ILE A 463 -20.61 20.21 1.26
N GLN A 464 -19.56 19.69 1.91
CA GLN A 464 -18.63 18.78 1.25
C GLN A 464 -19.25 17.44 0.84
N ASN A 465 -20.37 17.06 1.48
CA ASN A 465 -21.07 15.83 1.17
C ASN A 465 -22.20 16.05 0.15
N GLU A 466 -22.57 17.30 -0.16
CA GLU A 466 -23.59 17.68 -1.16
C GLU A 466 -23.01 18.06 -2.52
N ILE A 467 -21.69 18.10 -2.69
CA ILE A 467 -21.09 18.22 -4.02
C ILE A 467 -21.23 16.86 -4.72
N ASP A 468 -22.46 16.55 -5.10
CA ASP A 468 -22.75 15.51 -6.06
C ASP A 468 -22.10 15.92 -7.39
N ASP A 469 -21.42 14.99 -8.06
CA ASP A 469 -20.67 15.19 -9.30
C ASP A 469 -21.56 15.54 -10.53
N PHE A 470 -22.75 16.13 -10.33
CA PHE A 470 -23.68 16.49 -11.42
C PHE A 470 -23.08 17.46 -12.44
N ASP A 471 -22.08 18.25 -12.05
CA ASP A 471 -21.39 19.20 -12.93
C ASP A 471 -20.23 18.57 -13.73
N ASP A 472 -20.00 17.27 -13.63
CA ASP A 472 -18.91 16.64 -14.39
C ASP A 472 -19.13 16.74 -15.90
N SER A 473 -18.06 17.05 -16.64
CA SER A 473 -18.16 17.23 -18.10
C SER A 473 -18.49 15.94 -18.85
N ASP A 474 -18.17 14.80 -18.24
CA ASP A 474 -18.28 13.48 -18.83
C ASP A 474 -19.56 12.78 -18.39
N TYR A 475 -20.35 12.29 -19.36
CA TYR A 475 -21.60 11.59 -19.08
C TYR A 475 -21.43 10.34 -18.18
N GLU A 476 -20.32 9.61 -18.32
CA GLU A 476 -20.05 8.43 -17.49
C GLU A 476 -19.81 8.76 -16.01
N GLN A 477 -19.35 9.97 -15.70
CA GLN A 477 -19.09 10.38 -14.32
C GLN A 477 -20.36 10.93 -13.67
N ARG A 478 -21.18 11.66 -14.43
CA ARG A 478 -22.51 12.10 -13.99
C ARG A 478 -23.51 10.97 -13.76
N LYS A 479 -23.18 9.75 -14.19
CA LYS A 479 -24.10 8.62 -14.13
C LYS A 479 -23.94 7.91 -12.78
N ASP A 480 -24.87 8.17 -11.89
CA ASP A 480 -24.90 7.53 -10.58
C ASP A 480 -25.29 6.05 -10.70
N HIS A 481 -24.32 5.18 -10.42
CA HIS A 481 -24.52 3.74 -10.27
C HIS A 481 -24.56 3.30 -8.80
N VAL A 482 -24.70 4.28 -7.90
CA VAL A 482 -24.61 4.09 -6.46
C VAL A 482 -25.89 3.44 -5.92
N LEU A 483 -25.70 2.39 -5.12
CA LEU A 483 -26.80 1.70 -4.45
C LEU A 483 -27.01 2.34 -3.07
N PRO A 484 -28.23 2.79 -2.71
CA PRO A 484 -28.47 3.40 -1.42
C PRO A 484 -28.19 2.40 -0.29
N GLY A 485 -27.39 2.83 0.70
CA GLY A 485 -27.05 2.02 1.87
C GLY A 485 -25.90 1.02 1.67
N ALA A 486 -25.27 0.96 0.49
CA ALA A 486 -24.12 0.10 0.25
C ALA A 486 -22.86 0.61 0.98
N LYS A 487 -22.46 -0.06 2.08
CA LYS A 487 -21.27 0.31 2.88
C LYS A 487 -19.96 -0.32 2.40
N ASN A 488 -20.01 -1.58 1.95
CA ASN A 488 -18.82 -2.41 1.72
C ASN A 488 -18.59 -2.75 0.24
N PHE A 489 -19.42 -2.24 -0.68
CA PHE A 489 -19.32 -2.54 -2.11
C PHE A 489 -18.26 -1.66 -2.79
N ASP A 490 -17.98 -1.93 -4.07
CA ASP A 490 -17.04 -1.20 -4.94
C ASP A 490 -17.07 0.32 -4.74
N VAL A 491 -15.90 0.99 -4.74
CA VAL A 491 -15.74 2.42 -4.39
C VAL A 491 -16.60 3.31 -5.29
N SER A 492 -16.75 2.93 -6.56
CA SER A 492 -17.59 3.63 -7.54
C SER A 492 -19.10 3.59 -7.26
N LYS A 493 -19.54 2.75 -6.30
CA LYS A 493 -20.95 2.55 -5.94
C LYS A 493 -21.26 2.99 -4.51
N ARG A 494 -20.39 3.78 -3.87
CA ARG A 494 -20.60 4.33 -2.53
C ARG A 494 -21.03 5.80 -2.64
N THR A 495 -21.95 6.23 -1.79
CA THR A 495 -22.26 7.66 -1.57
C THR A 495 -21.30 8.31 -0.56
N MET A 496 -20.59 7.49 0.23
CA MET A 496 -19.86 7.93 1.41
C MET A 496 -18.35 7.87 1.20
N LYS A 497 -17.65 8.87 1.73
CA LYS A 497 -16.19 8.81 1.90
C LYS A 497 -15.80 7.60 2.74
N GLN A 498 -14.64 7.06 2.42
CA GLN A 498 -14.10 5.89 3.10
C GLN A 498 -13.48 6.30 4.44
N GLN A 499 -13.81 5.56 5.50
CA GLN A 499 -13.28 5.81 6.84
C GLN A 499 -11.84 5.32 6.99
N VAL A 500 -11.02 6.06 7.74
CA VAL A 500 -9.69 5.61 8.12
C VAL A 500 -9.76 4.58 9.23
N GLU A 501 -9.31 3.38 8.92
CA GLU A 501 -9.19 2.28 9.86
C GLU A 501 -8.01 1.36 9.51
N SER A 502 -7.47 0.72 10.53
CA SER A 502 -6.56 -0.43 10.39
C SER A 502 -7.37 -1.72 10.56
N ARG A 503 -7.39 -2.57 9.54
CA ARG A 503 -8.17 -3.81 9.54
C ARG A 503 -7.41 -5.01 10.05
N CYS A 504 -6.16 -5.12 9.61
CA CYS A 504 -5.28 -6.23 9.93
C CYS A 504 -3.87 -5.73 10.08
N ILE A 505 -3.14 -6.27 11.05
CA ILE A 505 -1.77 -5.92 11.34
C ILE A 505 -0.98 -7.20 11.58
N SER A 506 0.28 -7.19 11.15
CA SER A 506 1.21 -8.30 11.35
C SER A 506 2.61 -7.75 11.59
N PHE A 507 3.27 -8.23 12.64
CA PHE A 507 4.71 -8.04 12.81
C PHE A 507 5.48 -8.83 11.75
N SER A 508 6.62 -8.29 11.32
CA SER A 508 7.61 -9.08 10.61
C SER A 508 8.21 -10.10 11.59
N PRO A 509 8.44 -11.35 11.16
CA PRO A 509 9.18 -12.32 11.96
C PRO A 509 10.62 -11.89 12.31
N SER A 510 11.17 -10.88 11.62
CA SER A 510 12.48 -10.26 11.92
C SER A 510 12.40 -9.09 12.90
N GLU A 511 11.20 -8.72 13.37
CA GLU A 511 10.86 -7.60 14.26
C GLU A 511 11.22 -6.17 13.83
N ASP A 512 12.07 -5.99 12.82
CA ASP A 512 12.45 -4.65 12.33
C ASP A 512 11.27 -3.85 11.80
N ASN A 513 10.30 -4.57 11.22
CA ASN A 513 9.19 -4.02 10.48
C ASN A 513 7.86 -4.61 10.95
N TRP A 514 6.79 -3.90 10.69
CA TRP A 514 5.43 -4.41 10.78
C TRP A 514 4.59 -3.80 9.66
N VAL A 515 3.48 -4.46 9.34
CA VAL A 515 2.64 -4.10 8.21
C VAL A 515 1.20 -3.95 8.67
N CYS A 516 0.51 -2.97 8.10
CA CYS A 516 -0.89 -2.67 8.41
C CYS A 516 -1.70 -2.55 7.12
N ALA A 517 -2.79 -3.31 7.05
CA ALA A 517 -3.83 -3.14 6.04
C ALA A 517 -4.76 -2.00 6.45
N THR A 518 -4.84 -0.99 5.59
CA THR A 518 -5.58 0.25 5.84
C THR A 518 -6.60 0.51 4.73
N SER A 519 -7.37 1.59 4.89
CA SER A 519 -8.22 2.11 3.83
C SER A 519 -7.46 2.55 2.57
N GLU A 520 -6.29 3.17 2.73
CA GLU A 520 -5.47 3.67 1.61
C GLU A 520 -4.67 2.57 0.90
N GLY A 521 -4.36 1.49 1.61
CA GLY A 521 -3.54 0.40 1.11
C GLY A 521 -2.77 -0.31 2.21
N VAL A 522 -1.59 -0.82 1.87
CA VAL A 522 -0.72 -1.54 2.80
C VAL A 522 0.39 -0.60 3.26
N LEU A 523 0.44 -0.29 4.55
CA LEU A 523 1.50 0.52 5.16
C LEU A 523 2.54 -0.40 5.80
N VAL A 524 3.80 -0.23 5.43
CA VAL A 524 4.94 -0.90 6.09
C VAL A 524 5.65 0.13 6.96
N PHE A 525 5.70 -0.14 8.26
CA PHE A 525 6.47 0.64 9.22
C PHE A 525 7.74 -0.14 9.56
N GLY A 526 8.87 0.55 9.59
CA GLY A 526 10.16 -0.03 9.91
C GLY A 526 10.99 0.84 10.83
N GLN A 527 11.88 0.22 11.60
CA GLN A 527 12.82 0.97 12.44
C GLN A 527 13.86 1.69 11.57
N ALA A 528 14.05 2.99 11.79
CA ALA A 528 15.08 3.75 11.11
C ALA A 528 16.45 3.52 11.77
N ILE A 529 17.18 2.49 11.34
CA ILE A 529 18.36 1.99 12.09
C ILE A 529 19.62 2.87 11.98
N ASN A 530 19.61 3.94 11.18
CA ASN A 530 20.78 4.82 10.99
C ASN A 530 20.57 6.28 11.41
N LYS A 531 19.38 6.65 11.93
CA LYS A 531 19.08 8.05 12.30
C LYS A 531 19.32 8.37 13.76
N TYR A 532 19.29 7.37 14.63
CA TYR A 532 19.39 7.55 16.07
C TYR A 532 20.66 6.92 16.60
N PHE A 533 21.44 7.69 17.35
CA PHE A 533 22.54 7.15 18.13
C PHE A 533 21.97 6.45 19.36
N ASN A 534 22.04 5.12 19.36
CA ASN A 534 21.55 4.28 20.45
C ASN A 534 22.67 3.34 20.94
N PRO A 535 23.64 3.86 21.72
CA PRO A 535 24.72 3.04 22.26
C PRO A 535 24.14 2.01 23.23
N TYR A 536 24.76 0.83 23.28
CA TYR A 536 24.32 -0.20 24.21
C TYR A 536 24.83 0.08 25.63
N GLU A 537 26.14 0.29 25.74
CA GLU A 537 26.84 0.68 26.95
C GLU A 537 27.88 1.70 26.53
N LEU A 538 27.94 2.84 27.22
CA LEU A 538 28.82 3.93 26.85
C LEU A 538 29.67 4.34 28.05
N ASP A 539 30.97 4.40 27.81
CA ASP A 539 32.01 4.85 28.74
C ASP A 539 32.88 5.88 28.00
N GLU A 540 33.68 6.66 28.74
CA GLU A 540 34.62 7.63 28.16
C GLU A 540 35.64 6.99 27.20
N ASN A 541 35.95 5.70 27.40
CA ASN A 541 36.86 4.93 26.56
C ASN A 541 36.21 4.40 25.27
N ILE A 542 34.89 4.53 25.13
CA ILE A 542 34.12 3.96 24.01
C ILE A 542 33.94 5.06 22.96
N THR A 543 34.95 5.23 22.10
CA THR A 543 34.95 6.25 21.04
C THR A 543 35.38 5.66 19.70
N VAL A 544 34.99 6.33 18.61
CA VAL A 544 35.40 5.97 17.24
C VAL A 544 36.94 5.95 17.11
N GLY A 545 37.62 6.91 17.73
CA GLY A 545 39.09 6.97 17.73
C GLY A 545 39.72 5.76 18.43
N ASN A 546 39.17 5.33 19.56
CA ASN A 546 39.67 4.15 20.27
C ASN A 546 39.43 2.85 19.52
N VAL A 547 38.37 2.77 18.72
CA VAL A 547 38.16 1.65 17.79
C VAL A 547 39.30 1.59 16.78
N MET A 548 39.57 2.70 16.09
CA MET A 548 40.63 2.76 15.09
C MET A 548 42.00 2.45 15.70
N LYS A 549 42.30 3.02 16.88
CA LYS A 549 43.53 2.73 17.62
C LYS A 549 43.67 1.26 17.99
N ALA A 550 42.59 0.60 18.41
CA ALA A 550 42.61 -0.83 18.70
C ALA A 550 42.90 -1.68 17.44
N PHE A 551 42.44 -1.25 16.26
CA PHE A 551 42.77 -1.92 14.99
C PHE A 551 44.22 -1.67 14.56
N GLU A 552 44.77 -0.47 14.77
CA GLU A 552 46.19 -0.17 14.57
C GLU A 552 47.09 -1.03 15.47
N GLU A 553 46.72 -1.17 16.74
CA GLU A 553 47.39 -2.01 17.74
C GLU A 553 47.16 -3.52 17.53
N LYS A 554 46.40 -3.92 16.50
CA LYS A 554 46.03 -5.32 16.19
C LYS A 554 45.25 -6.03 17.33
N GLN A 555 44.59 -5.26 18.19
CA GLN A 555 43.68 -5.73 19.24
C GLN A 555 42.24 -5.85 18.70
N TYR A 556 42.04 -6.79 17.77
CA TYR A 556 40.77 -6.94 17.03
C TYR A 556 39.55 -7.19 17.93
N SER A 557 39.68 -8.02 18.97
CA SER A 557 38.58 -8.33 19.91
C SER A 557 38.09 -7.07 20.63
N LYS A 558 39.02 -6.26 21.16
CA LYS A 558 38.70 -5.00 21.82
C LYS A 558 38.06 -4.01 20.86
N GLY A 559 38.60 -3.87 19.65
CA GLY A 559 38.03 -2.98 18.63
C GLY A 559 36.57 -3.32 18.27
N ILE A 560 36.24 -4.60 18.15
CA ILE A 560 34.87 -5.06 17.86
C ILE A 560 33.93 -4.83 19.05
N ILE A 561 34.38 -5.05 20.28
CA ILE A 561 33.55 -4.80 21.47
C ILE A 561 33.19 -3.32 21.57
N ILE A 562 34.17 -2.43 21.40
CA ILE A 562 33.92 -0.98 21.43
C ILE A 562 32.98 -0.58 20.28
N ALA A 563 33.14 -1.18 19.10
CA ALA A 563 32.23 -0.99 17.97
C ALA A 563 30.78 -1.43 18.27
N LEU A 564 30.61 -2.59 18.92
CA LEU A 564 29.32 -3.14 19.33
C LEU A 564 28.63 -2.29 20.39
N GLN A 565 29.41 -1.79 21.35
CA GLN A 565 28.97 -0.88 22.41
C GLN A 565 28.49 0.46 21.85
N LEU A 566 29.26 1.07 20.93
CA LEU A 566 28.84 2.28 20.20
C LEU A 566 27.59 2.05 19.34
N ASN A 567 27.32 0.81 18.93
CA ASN A 567 26.19 0.45 18.07
C ASN A 567 26.12 1.22 16.75
N ASN A 568 27.26 1.62 16.19
CA ASN A 568 27.29 2.23 14.87
C ASN A 568 27.55 1.15 13.81
N LYS A 569 26.56 0.91 12.93
CA LYS A 569 26.61 -0.14 11.91
C LYS A 569 27.76 0.00 10.92
N GLU A 570 28.10 1.23 10.52
CA GLU A 570 29.17 1.48 9.55
C GLU A 570 30.54 1.18 10.15
N LEU A 571 30.74 1.65 11.38
CA LEU A 571 31.96 1.40 12.14
C LEU A 571 32.11 -0.08 12.48
N LEU A 572 31.02 -0.76 12.81
CA LEU A 572 31.00 -2.20 13.02
C LEU A 572 31.32 -2.96 11.72
N GLU A 573 30.94 -2.42 10.56
CA GLU A 573 31.22 -3.03 9.26
C GLU A 573 32.71 -2.96 8.95
N GLN A 574 33.28 -1.77 9.12
CA GLN A 574 34.71 -1.54 8.96
C GLN A 574 35.50 -2.39 9.94
N ALA A 575 35.09 -2.41 11.21
CA ALA A 575 35.68 -3.22 12.26
C ALA A 575 35.67 -4.72 11.89
N TYR A 576 34.53 -5.23 11.40
CA TYR A 576 34.40 -6.64 11.03
C TYR A 576 35.25 -7.01 9.81
N LEU A 577 35.29 -6.16 8.79
CA LEU A 577 36.07 -6.39 7.56
C LEU A 577 37.59 -6.31 7.76
N ASN A 578 38.04 -5.60 8.80
CA ASN A 578 39.45 -5.44 9.15
C ASN A 578 40.05 -6.64 9.91
N ILE A 579 39.21 -7.57 10.38
CA ILE A 579 39.69 -8.76 11.10
C ILE A 579 40.26 -9.77 10.09
N PRO A 580 41.50 -10.24 10.30
CA PRO A 580 42.06 -11.28 9.45
C PRO A 580 41.40 -12.64 9.73
N TYR A 581 41.22 -13.45 8.68
CA TYR A 581 40.44 -14.69 8.75
C TYR A 581 40.90 -15.67 9.85
N ASN A 582 42.21 -15.78 10.07
CA ASN A 582 42.82 -16.64 11.10
C ASN A 582 42.46 -16.24 12.54
N LYS A 583 42.02 -15.00 12.79
CA LYS A 583 41.75 -14.48 14.14
C LYS A 583 40.26 -14.41 14.48
N TYR A 584 39.35 -14.77 13.56
CA TYR A 584 37.92 -14.74 13.86
C TYR A 584 37.54 -15.68 15.02
N SER A 585 38.11 -16.88 15.07
CA SER A 585 37.76 -17.87 16.10
C SER A 585 38.05 -17.40 17.53
N LEU A 586 39.16 -16.69 17.72
CA LEU A 586 39.53 -16.09 19.01
C LEU A 586 38.64 -14.90 19.36
N SER A 587 38.26 -14.11 18.34
CA SER A 587 37.39 -12.95 18.51
C SER A 587 36.00 -13.38 19.00
N VAL A 588 35.45 -14.44 18.39
CA VAL A 588 34.07 -14.92 18.61
C VAL A 588 33.79 -15.37 20.06
N LYS A 589 34.76 -16.00 20.72
CA LYS A 589 34.60 -16.54 22.07
C LYS A 589 34.37 -15.48 23.17
N LEU A 590 34.77 -14.23 22.96
CA LEU A 590 34.56 -13.15 23.95
C LEU A 590 33.18 -12.48 23.85
N PHE A 591 32.35 -12.84 22.87
CA PHE A 591 31.14 -12.08 22.55
C PHE A 591 29.85 -12.55 23.21
N LEU A 592 29.89 -13.44 24.21
CA LEU A 592 28.68 -14.04 24.80
C LEU A 592 27.58 -13.02 25.16
N LYS A 593 27.97 -11.86 25.72
CA LYS A 593 27.03 -10.77 26.07
C LYS A 593 26.37 -10.09 24.86
N TYR A 594 27.05 -10.05 23.71
CA TYR A 594 26.62 -9.32 22.50
C TYR A 594 26.20 -10.25 21.35
N ILE A 595 26.02 -11.55 21.62
CA ILE A 595 25.77 -12.59 20.60
C ILE A 595 24.58 -12.25 19.69
N TRP A 596 23.42 -11.93 20.27
CA TRP A 596 22.20 -11.67 19.52
C TRP A 596 22.36 -10.51 18.54
N LYS A 597 23.08 -9.46 18.96
CA LYS A 597 23.34 -8.28 18.15
C LYS A 597 24.30 -8.56 17.01
N ILE A 598 25.34 -9.35 17.25
CA ILE A 598 26.26 -9.76 16.19
C ILE A 598 25.55 -10.67 15.19
N GLN A 599 24.74 -11.61 15.65
CA GLN A 599 23.96 -12.50 14.78
C GLN A 599 23.02 -11.69 13.87
N PHE A 600 22.22 -10.79 14.47
CA PHE A 600 21.35 -9.88 13.73
C PHE A 600 22.14 -9.04 12.72
N TYR A 601 23.29 -8.50 13.14
CA TYR A 601 24.14 -7.71 12.27
C TYR A 601 24.72 -8.51 11.09
N LEU A 602 25.20 -9.73 11.35
CA LEU A 602 25.71 -10.63 10.31
C LEU A 602 24.61 -11.01 9.32
N GLN A 603 23.38 -11.23 9.78
CA GLN A 603 22.23 -11.47 8.92
C GLN A 603 21.94 -10.27 8.00
N VAL A 604 22.00 -9.04 8.54
CA VAL A 604 21.82 -7.81 7.75
C VAL A 604 22.94 -7.63 6.72
N ILE A 605 24.21 -7.89 7.07
CA ILE A 605 25.31 -7.85 6.10
C ILE A 605 25.11 -8.91 5.02
N TYR A 606 24.78 -10.13 5.44
CA TYR A 606 24.57 -11.26 4.53
C TYR A 606 23.55 -10.92 3.45
N GLN A 607 22.47 -10.24 3.82
CA GLN A 607 21.44 -9.80 2.88
C GLN A 607 21.88 -8.65 1.95
N LYS A 608 22.85 -7.81 2.35
CA LYS A 608 23.25 -6.59 1.62
C LYS A 608 24.47 -6.75 0.73
N LYS A 609 25.46 -7.61 1.05
CA LYS A 609 26.76 -7.62 0.35
C LYS A 609 27.28 -9.04 0.05
N ILE A 610 27.53 -9.29 -1.23
CA ILE A 610 28.13 -10.54 -1.76
C ILE A 610 29.67 -10.56 -1.62
N LYS A 611 30.32 -9.40 -1.46
CA LYS A 611 31.77 -9.24 -1.73
C LYS A 611 32.74 -10.00 -0.83
N LYS A 612 32.34 -10.64 0.28
CA LYS A 612 33.18 -11.57 1.07
C LYS A 612 32.34 -12.65 1.76
N PHE A 613 31.51 -13.35 1.00
CA PHE A 613 30.62 -14.43 1.47
C PHE A 613 31.31 -15.43 2.42
N ASN A 614 32.52 -15.89 2.07
CA ASN A 614 33.27 -16.88 2.84
C ASN A 614 33.61 -16.39 4.27
N ILE A 615 33.86 -15.09 4.46
CA ILE A 615 34.20 -14.53 5.78
C ILE A 615 32.96 -14.47 6.68
N ILE A 616 31.82 -14.08 6.11
CA ILE A 616 30.54 -14.02 6.84
C ILE A 616 30.12 -15.44 7.23
N LEU A 617 30.26 -16.41 6.32
CA LEU A 617 29.94 -17.82 6.58
C LEU A 617 30.87 -18.44 7.63
N CYS A 618 32.18 -18.14 7.59
CA CYS A 618 33.10 -18.58 8.64
C CYS A 618 32.74 -17.99 10.01
N GLY A 619 32.36 -16.71 10.05
CA GLY A 619 31.84 -16.06 11.26
C GLY A 619 30.62 -16.80 11.80
N LEU A 620 29.59 -16.99 10.97
CA LEU A 620 28.36 -17.69 11.35
C LEU A 620 28.61 -19.13 11.81
N ASN A 621 29.46 -19.90 11.12
CA ASN A 621 29.82 -21.26 11.53
C ASN A 621 30.54 -21.28 12.89
N LEU A 622 31.44 -20.33 13.12
CA LEU A 622 32.11 -20.17 14.42
C LEU A 622 31.14 -19.78 15.53
N PHE A 623 30.15 -18.92 15.24
CA PHE A 623 29.09 -18.56 16.19
C PHE A 623 28.20 -19.78 16.51
N TYR A 624 27.79 -20.54 15.50
CA TYR A 624 26.96 -21.73 15.68
C TYR A 624 27.69 -22.82 16.49
N LEU A 625 28.98 -23.04 16.21
CA LEU A 625 29.84 -23.92 16.99
C LEU A 625 30.02 -23.45 18.44
N SER A 626 30.08 -22.13 18.69
CA SER A 626 30.17 -21.60 20.06
C SER A 626 28.85 -21.71 20.85
N MET A 627 27.71 -21.68 20.17
CA MET A 627 26.39 -21.88 20.78
C MET A 627 26.14 -23.34 21.14
N ASN A 628 26.53 -24.31 20.29
CA ASN A 628 26.40 -25.75 20.58
C ASN A 628 27.32 -26.27 21.70
N ILE A 629 28.22 -25.43 22.23
CA ILE A 629 29.04 -25.74 23.41
C ILE A 629 28.28 -25.43 24.72
N PHE A 630 27.12 -24.79 24.62
CA PHE A 630 26.13 -24.59 25.69
C PHE A 630 24.86 -25.39 25.39
#